data_AF-A0A844YV17-F1
#
_entry.id   AF-A0A844YV17-F1
#
_cell.length_a   1.000
_cell.length_b   1.000
_cell.length_c   1.000
_cell.angle_alpha   90.00
_cell.angle_beta   90.00
_cell.angle_gamma   90.00
#
_symmetry.space_group_name_H-M   'P 1'
#
loop_
_entity.id
_entity.type
_entity.pdbx_description
1 polymer ?
#
loop_
_entity_poly.entity_id
_entity_poly.type
_entity_poly.pdbx_seq_one_letter_code
_entity_poly.pdbx_strand_id
1 'polypeptide(L)'
;MAKTTWVGALAPAALLLVTAGCSSEPEAPVETAPEAPEGISVADGRMNLPAVSGNPAAVYFTITNDGAEMQMIRSVHVEGAESAMLHETSEWSGQVDMQELTQVAVEAGETLAFAPGGKHVMAMNVDPALQPGGEVEVTLTFVRGDKVSFPARVLAPGDEG
;
A
#
# COMPACT_ATOMS: atom_id res chain seq x y z
N MET A 1 -67.57 60.47 7.70
CA MET A 1 -67.72 60.81 6.26
C MET A 1 -66.51 60.26 5.50
N ALA A 2 -66.66 60.10 4.17
CA ALA A 2 -65.76 59.35 3.29
C ALA A 2 -64.28 59.78 3.26
N LYS A 3 -63.35 58.84 3.00
CA LYS A 3 -62.76 58.66 1.66
C LYS A 3 -61.88 57.39 1.52
N THR A 4 -62.09 56.69 0.41
CA THR A 4 -61.27 55.58 -0.14
C THR A 4 -60.13 56.13 -1.02
N THR A 5 -59.03 55.36 -1.24
CA THR A 5 -58.15 55.21 -2.45
C THR A 5 -56.73 54.75 -1.97
N TRP A 6 -56.18 53.54 -2.22
CA TRP A 6 -55.58 52.93 -3.45
C TRP A 6 -54.22 53.58 -3.88
N VAL A 7 -53.11 52.92 -4.29
CA VAL A 7 -52.71 51.50 -4.62
C VAL A 7 -51.20 51.27 -4.27
N GLY A 8 -50.74 50.02 -4.04
CA GLY A 8 -49.33 49.59 -4.29
C GLY A 8 -48.70 48.70 -3.18
N ALA A 9 -48.70 47.36 -3.23
CA ALA A 9 -48.03 46.41 -4.14
C ALA A 9 -46.53 46.17 -3.85
N LEU A 10 -46.20 45.03 -3.20
CA LEU A 10 -45.48 43.90 -3.82
C LEU A 10 -45.54 42.64 -2.93
N ALA A 11 -45.71 41.48 -3.55
CA ALA A 11 -45.52 40.13 -2.97
C ALA A 11 -44.10 39.62 -3.35
N PRO A 12 -43.61 38.41 -2.95
CA PRO A 12 -44.31 37.30 -2.28
C PRO A 12 -43.54 36.61 -1.13
N ALA A 13 -44.22 35.75 -0.37
CA ALA A 13 -43.59 34.71 0.45
C ALA A 13 -44.54 33.51 0.65
N ALA A 14 -43.95 32.34 0.87
CA ALA A 14 -44.58 31.05 1.17
C ALA A 14 -45.44 30.38 0.07
N LEU A 15 -44.90 29.30 -0.51
CA LEU A 15 -45.29 27.96 -0.06
C LEU A 15 -44.19 26.93 -0.38
N LEU A 16 -43.77 26.16 0.63
CA LEU A 16 -42.74 25.13 0.48
C LEU A 16 -43.37 23.83 -0.03
N LEU A 17 -43.01 23.44 -1.26
CA LEU A 17 -42.98 22.03 -1.66
C LEU A 17 -41.53 21.54 -1.54
N VAL A 18 -41.29 20.56 -0.67
CA VAL A 18 -40.07 19.74 -0.74
C VAL A 18 -40.51 18.29 -0.81
N THR A 19 -40.40 17.73 -2.01
CA THR A 19 -40.59 16.32 -2.29
C THR A 19 -39.53 15.49 -1.58
N ALA A 20 -39.88 14.28 -1.13
CA ALA A 20 -38.90 13.29 -0.69
C ALA A 20 -38.01 12.87 -1.87
N GLY A 21 -36.88 13.57 -2.05
CA GLY A 21 -35.82 13.18 -2.95
C GLY A 21 -34.97 12.09 -2.30
N CYS A 22 -34.75 10.98 -3.00
CA CYS A 22 -33.77 10.00 -2.57
C CYS A 22 -32.41 10.67 -2.42
N SER A 23 -31.77 10.49 -1.27
CA SER A 23 -30.40 10.95 -1.04
C SER A 23 -29.45 10.05 -1.81
N SER A 24 -29.21 10.37 -3.09
CA SER A 24 -28.05 9.88 -3.81
C SER A 24 -26.81 10.54 -3.21
N GLU A 25 -26.29 9.92 -2.16
CA GLU A 25 -24.97 10.21 -1.64
C GLU A 25 -23.98 10.02 -2.81
N PRO A 26 -23.14 11.02 -3.15
CA PRO A 26 -22.13 10.82 -4.18
C PRO A 26 -21.11 9.83 -3.64
N GLU A 27 -21.13 8.60 -4.14
CA GLU A 27 -20.02 7.66 -3.97
C GLU A 27 -18.74 8.41 -4.36
N ALA A 28 -17.85 8.59 -3.38
CA ALA A 28 -16.53 9.10 -3.63
C ALA A 28 -15.88 8.19 -4.69
N PRO A 29 -15.07 8.73 -5.62
CA PRO A 29 -14.36 7.91 -6.58
C PRO A 29 -13.60 6.82 -5.81
N VAL A 30 -14.02 5.57 -5.98
CA VAL A 30 -13.31 4.44 -5.42
C VAL A 30 -12.01 4.39 -6.21
N GLU A 31 -10.94 4.89 -5.60
CA GLU A 31 -9.62 4.87 -6.21
C GLU A 31 -9.28 3.39 -6.46
N THR A 32 -9.29 2.99 -7.73
CA THR A 32 -9.14 1.58 -8.10
C THR A 32 -7.82 1.10 -7.53
N ALA A 33 -7.89 0.21 -6.54
CA ALA A 33 -6.71 -0.39 -5.94
C ALA A 33 -5.83 -0.95 -7.06
N PRO A 34 -4.49 -0.83 -6.97
CA PRO A 34 -3.58 -1.34 -7.98
C PRO A 34 -3.91 -2.79 -8.34
N GLU A 35 -4.24 -3.03 -9.62
CA GLU A 35 -4.58 -4.37 -10.10
C GLU A 35 -3.32 -5.23 -10.09
N ALA A 36 -3.33 -6.25 -9.22
CA ALA A 36 -2.32 -7.28 -9.17
C ALA A 36 -2.39 -8.15 -10.44
N PRO A 37 -1.26 -8.65 -10.97
CA PRO A 37 -1.29 -9.60 -12.07
C PRO A 37 -2.13 -10.82 -11.72
N GLU A 38 -2.81 -11.41 -12.71
CA GLU A 38 -3.65 -12.60 -12.49
C GLU A 38 -2.85 -13.73 -11.82
N GLY A 39 -3.40 -14.24 -10.71
CA GLY A 39 -2.78 -15.32 -9.92
C GLY A 39 -1.74 -14.85 -8.89
N ILE A 40 -1.37 -13.57 -8.84
CA ILE A 40 -0.47 -13.05 -7.80
C ILE A 40 -1.23 -12.83 -6.49
N SER A 41 -0.70 -13.36 -5.40
CA SER A 41 -1.11 -13.05 -4.04
C SER A 41 0.11 -12.84 -3.13
N VAL A 42 -0.04 -12.01 -2.09
CA VAL A 42 1.00 -11.74 -1.10
C VAL A 42 0.42 -11.91 0.31
N ALA A 43 1.20 -12.56 1.19
CA ALA A 43 0.84 -12.87 2.57
C ALA A 43 2.02 -12.61 3.53
N ASP A 44 1.75 -12.71 4.83
CA ASP A 44 2.75 -12.68 5.93
C ASP A 44 3.67 -11.46 5.95
N GLY A 45 3.16 -10.32 5.45
CA GLY A 45 3.86 -9.04 5.39
C GLY A 45 4.29 -8.55 6.78
N ARG A 46 5.58 -8.33 6.95
CA ARG A 46 6.17 -7.76 8.18
C ARG A 46 7.38 -6.88 7.89
N MET A 47 7.55 -5.84 8.70
CA MET A 47 8.65 -4.88 8.63
C MET A 47 9.42 -4.86 9.95
N ASN A 48 10.64 -5.35 9.95
CA ASN A 48 11.54 -5.29 11.08
C ASN A 48 12.25 -3.94 11.13
N LEU A 49 11.96 -3.14 12.15
CA LEU A 49 12.68 -1.90 12.42
C LEU A 49 14.15 -2.19 12.81
N PRO A 50 15.09 -1.29 12.47
CA PRO A 50 16.48 -1.44 12.82
C PRO A 50 16.74 -1.23 14.32
N ALA A 51 17.69 -1.97 14.89
CA ALA A 51 18.14 -1.75 16.27
C ALA A 51 18.93 -0.43 16.45
N VAL A 52 19.46 0.12 15.35
CA VAL A 52 20.25 1.35 15.32
C VAL A 52 19.54 2.36 14.43
N SER A 53 19.20 3.53 14.98
CA SER A 53 18.55 4.60 14.22
C SER A 53 19.41 5.04 13.03
N GLY A 54 18.78 5.20 11.86
CA GLY A 54 19.44 5.55 10.60
C GLY A 54 19.91 4.35 9.75
N ASN A 55 19.88 3.13 10.28
CA ASN A 55 20.02 1.93 9.44
C ASN A 55 18.71 1.65 8.66
N PRO A 56 18.75 0.90 7.54
CA PRO A 56 17.54 0.44 6.88
C PRO A 56 16.72 -0.52 7.74
N ALA A 57 15.40 -0.48 7.56
CA ALA A 57 14.50 -1.55 7.99
C ALA A 57 14.46 -2.67 6.94
N ALA A 58 14.12 -3.89 7.37
CA ALA A 58 13.92 -5.03 6.47
C ALA A 58 12.44 -5.41 6.39
N VAL A 59 11.92 -5.59 5.18
CA VAL A 59 10.56 -6.06 4.92
C VAL A 59 10.58 -7.47 4.35
N TYR A 60 9.73 -8.32 4.90
CA TYR A 60 9.59 -9.74 4.64
C TYR A 60 8.11 -10.08 4.34
N PHE A 61 7.88 -11.04 3.45
CA PHE A 61 6.55 -11.46 3.00
C PHE A 61 6.65 -12.76 2.20
N THR A 62 5.52 -13.42 1.96
CA THR A 62 5.42 -14.56 1.03
C THR A 62 4.65 -14.11 -0.21
N ILE A 63 5.20 -14.30 -1.41
CA ILE A 63 4.49 -14.06 -2.68
C ILE A 63 4.26 -15.38 -3.42
N THR A 64 3.04 -15.59 -3.88
CA THR A 64 2.63 -16.76 -4.66
C THR A 64 2.14 -16.31 -6.03
N ASN A 65 2.50 -17.06 -7.07
CA ASN A 65 2.02 -16.90 -8.44
C ASN A 65 1.26 -18.16 -8.87
N ASP A 66 -0.05 -18.20 -8.63
CA ASP A 66 -0.95 -19.26 -9.14
C ASP A 66 -1.35 -19.02 -10.62
N GLY A 67 -0.75 -18.02 -11.27
CA GLY A 67 -0.99 -17.66 -12.66
C GLY A 67 -0.30 -18.58 -13.67
N ALA A 68 -0.65 -18.44 -14.95
CA ALA A 68 -0.08 -19.22 -16.04
C ALA A 68 1.23 -18.65 -16.61
N GLU A 69 1.62 -17.44 -16.21
CA GLU A 69 2.82 -16.76 -16.69
C GLU A 69 3.74 -16.34 -15.54
N MET A 70 5.05 -16.37 -15.79
CA MET A 70 6.04 -15.74 -14.92
C MET A 70 5.72 -14.25 -14.75
N GLN A 71 5.85 -13.75 -13.52
CA GLN A 71 5.82 -12.33 -13.21
C GLN A 71 7.20 -11.85 -12.74
N MET A 72 7.57 -10.62 -13.12
CA MET A 72 8.86 -10.02 -12.79
C MET A 72 8.64 -8.78 -11.94
N ILE A 73 8.97 -8.83 -10.65
CA ILE A 73 8.99 -7.66 -9.76
C ILE A 73 10.15 -6.77 -10.21
N ARG A 74 9.89 -5.48 -10.49
CA ARG A 74 10.90 -4.50 -10.95
C ARG A 74 11.30 -3.48 -9.89
N SER A 75 10.42 -3.22 -8.91
CA SER A 75 10.63 -2.22 -7.88
C SER A 75 9.62 -2.42 -6.75
N VAL A 76 9.97 -1.90 -5.57
CA VAL A 76 9.13 -1.89 -4.37
C VAL A 76 9.02 -0.46 -3.83
N HIS A 77 7.88 -0.14 -3.25
CA HIS A 77 7.66 1.03 -2.42
C HIS A 77 7.21 0.56 -1.02
N VAL A 78 7.62 1.30 0.01
CA VAL A 78 7.19 1.08 1.40
C VAL A 78 6.74 2.43 1.91
N GLU A 79 5.51 2.51 2.41
CA GLU A 79 4.98 3.73 2.99
C GLU A 79 5.86 4.18 4.18
N GLY A 80 6.19 5.46 4.25
CA GLY A 80 7.09 5.99 5.28
C GLY A 80 8.57 5.68 5.07
N ALA A 81 9.00 5.17 3.91
CA ALA A 81 10.43 5.07 3.54
C ALA A 81 10.79 6.05 2.41
N GLU A 82 12.00 6.62 2.44
CA GLU A 82 12.48 7.49 1.35
C GLU A 82 12.71 6.70 0.04
N SER A 83 13.21 5.47 0.18
CA SER A 83 13.36 4.53 -0.94
C SER A 83 13.33 3.09 -0.42
N ALA A 84 13.04 2.14 -1.32
CA ALA A 84 13.07 0.72 -1.00
C ALA A 84 13.69 -0.08 -2.16
N MET A 85 14.48 -1.09 -1.83
CA MET A 85 15.24 -1.90 -2.77
C MET A 85 15.06 -3.39 -2.49
N LEU A 86 15.04 -4.21 -3.53
CA LEU A 86 15.04 -5.67 -3.42
C LEU A 86 16.47 -6.14 -3.19
N HIS A 87 16.69 -7.02 -2.22
CA HIS A 87 18.01 -7.55 -1.88
C HIS A 87 17.95 -9.05 -1.65
N GLU A 88 19.11 -9.69 -1.74
CA GLU A 88 19.32 -11.07 -1.33
C GLU A 88 20.56 -11.18 -0.46
N THR A 89 20.37 -11.72 0.74
CA THR A 89 21.47 -12.20 1.58
C THR A 89 21.81 -13.62 1.14
N SER A 90 23.10 -13.92 1.05
CA SER A 90 23.61 -15.27 0.87
C SER A 90 24.84 -15.50 1.75
N GLU A 91 25.17 -16.76 2.04
CA GLU A 91 26.41 -17.10 2.74
C GLU A 91 27.29 -17.97 1.84
N TRP A 92 28.55 -17.57 1.66
CA TRP A 92 29.55 -18.37 0.98
C TRP A 92 30.81 -18.51 1.84
N SER A 93 31.20 -19.75 2.13
CA SER A 93 32.41 -20.06 2.92
C SER A 93 32.46 -19.38 4.30
N GLY A 94 31.31 -19.18 4.96
CA GLY A 94 31.20 -18.48 6.24
C GLY A 94 31.25 -16.95 6.15
N GLN A 95 31.19 -16.40 4.93
CA GLN A 95 31.07 -14.97 4.68
C GLN A 95 29.65 -14.66 4.21
N VAL A 96 28.97 -13.76 4.92
CA VAL A 96 27.67 -13.23 4.51
C VAL A 96 27.90 -12.15 3.45
N ASP A 97 27.24 -12.29 2.31
CA ASP A 97 27.16 -11.30 1.25
C ASP A 97 25.72 -10.82 1.09
N MET A 98 25.53 -9.56 0.70
CA MET A 98 24.21 -8.94 0.55
C MET A 98 24.19 -8.12 -0.73
N GLN A 99 23.49 -8.63 -1.74
CA GLN A 99 23.44 -8.03 -3.07
C GLN A 99 22.08 -7.37 -3.32
N GLU A 100 22.07 -6.22 -3.98
CA GLU A 100 20.86 -5.66 -4.58
C GLU A 100 20.40 -6.55 -5.75
N LEU A 101 19.09 -6.73 -5.87
CA LEU A 101 18.41 -7.39 -6.98
C LEU A 101 17.65 -6.34 -7.79
N THR A 102 18.04 -6.13 -9.05
CA THR A 102 17.33 -5.18 -9.93
C THR A 102 15.94 -5.66 -10.33
N GLN A 103 15.72 -6.98 -10.34
CA GLN A 103 14.43 -7.63 -10.57
C GLN A 103 14.36 -8.97 -9.82
N VAL A 104 13.16 -9.43 -9.49
CA VAL A 104 12.90 -10.78 -8.96
C VAL A 104 11.84 -11.45 -9.81
N ALA A 105 12.18 -12.62 -10.38
CA ALA A 105 11.22 -13.50 -11.03
C ALA A 105 10.35 -14.21 -9.99
N VAL A 106 9.08 -14.42 -10.31
CA VAL A 106 8.17 -15.35 -9.63
C VAL A 106 7.58 -16.24 -10.73
N GLU A 107 8.05 -17.47 -10.83
CA GLU A 107 7.65 -18.41 -11.88
C GLU A 107 6.18 -18.83 -11.73
N ALA A 108 5.57 -19.33 -12.81
CA ALA A 108 4.20 -19.84 -12.77
C ALA A 108 4.10 -21.08 -11.86
N GLY A 109 3.20 -21.04 -10.87
CA GLY A 109 3.07 -22.05 -9.82
C GLY A 109 4.11 -21.97 -8.69
N GLU A 110 4.88 -20.88 -8.62
CA GLU A 110 5.90 -20.68 -7.58
C GLU A 110 5.36 -19.94 -6.35
N THR A 111 5.94 -20.26 -5.19
CA THR A 111 5.81 -19.48 -3.96
C THR A 111 7.21 -19.10 -3.47
N LEU A 112 7.48 -17.80 -3.38
CA LEU A 112 8.75 -17.25 -2.90
C LEU A 112 8.58 -16.57 -1.55
N ALA A 113 9.40 -16.99 -0.59
CA ALA A 113 9.52 -16.33 0.71
C ALA A 113 10.62 -15.27 0.67
N PHE A 114 10.25 -14.02 0.95
CA PHE A 114 11.17 -12.99 1.38
C PHE A 114 11.34 -13.13 2.89
N ALA A 115 12.49 -13.64 3.34
CA ALA A 115 12.74 -14.08 4.72
C ALA A 115 14.17 -13.75 5.18
N PRO A 116 14.42 -13.67 6.50
CA PRO A 116 15.78 -13.45 7.03
C PRO A 116 16.80 -14.45 6.48
N GLY A 117 17.97 -13.96 6.10
CA GLY A 117 19.04 -14.78 5.50
C GLY A 117 18.84 -15.14 4.02
N GLY A 118 17.76 -14.67 3.39
CA GLY A 118 17.52 -14.82 1.95
C GLY A 118 17.08 -13.52 1.28
N LYS A 119 16.10 -13.60 0.39
CA LYS A 119 15.51 -12.41 -0.26
C LYS A 119 14.77 -11.54 0.74
N HIS A 120 14.90 -10.23 0.64
CA HIS A 120 14.23 -9.25 1.50
C HIS A 120 14.14 -7.90 0.79
N VAL A 121 13.31 -7.01 1.32
CA VAL A 121 13.28 -5.61 0.89
C VAL A 121 13.98 -4.76 1.93
N MET A 122 14.98 -3.96 1.53
CA MET A 122 15.54 -2.93 2.41
C MET A 122 14.81 -1.61 2.19
N ALA A 123 14.21 -1.09 3.26
CA ALA A 123 13.58 0.22 3.31
C ALA A 123 14.56 1.23 3.93
N MET A 124 14.96 2.23 3.14
CA MET A 124 15.95 3.24 3.50
C MET A 124 15.29 4.48 4.10
N ASN A 125 15.94 5.08 5.10
CA ASN A 125 15.51 6.33 5.76
C ASN A 125 14.02 6.31 6.15
N VAL A 126 13.64 5.30 6.92
CA VAL A 126 12.26 5.09 7.40
C VAL A 126 11.84 6.16 8.41
N ASP A 127 10.57 6.53 8.40
CA ASP A 127 10.00 7.57 9.25
C ASP A 127 10.17 7.19 10.74
N PRO A 128 10.80 8.05 11.58
CA PRO A 128 10.98 7.79 13.01
C PRO A 128 9.66 7.71 13.80
N ALA A 129 8.51 8.04 13.20
CA ALA A 129 7.18 7.82 13.77
C ALA A 129 6.71 6.34 13.69
N LEU A 130 7.32 5.50 12.85
CA LEU A 130 6.99 4.07 12.78
C LEU A 130 7.38 3.36 14.09
N GLN A 131 6.43 2.60 14.64
CA GLN A 131 6.59 1.92 15.93
C GLN A 131 6.12 0.46 15.86
N PRO A 132 6.74 -0.45 16.64
CA PRO A 132 6.30 -1.85 16.71
C PRO A 132 4.81 -1.97 17.09
N GLY A 133 4.11 -2.86 16.41
CA GLY A 133 2.65 -3.03 16.54
C GLY A 133 1.82 -2.16 15.58
N GLY A 134 2.45 -1.23 14.86
CA GLY A 134 1.84 -0.54 13.71
C GLY A 134 1.80 -1.40 12.45
N GLU A 135 1.39 -0.78 11.35
CA GLU A 135 1.28 -1.37 10.00
C GLU A 135 1.67 -0.31 8.96
N VAL A 136 2.26 -0.74 7.84
CA VAL A 136 2.60 0.12 6.69
C VAL A 136 2.15 -0.55 5.39
N GLU A 137 1.76 0.22 4.36
CA GLU A 137 1.55 -0.36 3.04
C GLU A 137 2.88 -0.63 2.33
N VAL A 138 2.98 -1.79 1.67
CA VAL A 138 4.08 -2.17 0.79
C VAL A 138 3.52 -2.42 -0.61
N THR A 139 4.05 -1.73 -1.62
CA THR A 139 3.63 -1.89 -3.02
C THR A 139 4.74 -2.51 -3.86
N LEU A 140 4.51 -3.68 -4.45
CA LEU A 140 5.38 -4.24 -5.49
C LEU A 140 4.87 -3.76 -6.85
N THR A 141 5.79 -3.36 -7.73
CA THR A 141 5.49 -3.05 -9.13
C THR A 141 6.16 -4.07 -10.05
N PHE A 142 5.40 -4.64 -10.97
CA PHE A 142 5.89 -5.60 -11.95
C PHE A 142 6.41 -4.91 -13.22
N VAL A 143 7.23 -5.60 -14.02
CA VAL A 143 7.80 -5.08 -15.28
C VAL A 143 6.73 -4.58 -16.26
N ARG A 144 5.54 -5.20 -16.25
CA ARG A 144 4.40 -4.83 -17.10
C ARG A 144 3.67 -3.55 -16.68
N GLY A 145 3.93 -3.03 -15.47
CA GLY A 145 3.29 -1.84 -14.90
C GLY A 145 2.24 -2.16 -13.83
N ASP A 146 1.74 -3.40 -13.82
CA ASP A 146 0.85 -3.98 -12.80
C ASP A 146 1.47 -3.86 -11.40
N LYS A 147 0.64 -3.89 -10.36
CA LYS A 147 1.06 -3.63 -8.98
C LYS A 147 0.26 -4.44 -7.99
N VAL A 148 0.89 -4.86 -6.89
CA VAL A 148 0.18 -5.41 -5.72
C VAL A 148 0.59 -4.63 -4.48
N SER A 149 -0.40 -4.11 -3.76
CA SER A 149 -0.22 -3.52 -2.43
C SER A 149 -0.66 -4.52 -1.36
N PHE A 150 0.07 -4.59 -0.25
CA PHE A 150 -0.27 -5.40 0.91
C PHE A 150 0.20 -4.74 2.21
N PRO A 151 -0.50 -4.98 3.33
CA PRO A 151 -0.06 -4.50 4.64
C PRO A 151 1.16 -5.28 5.15
N ALA A 152 2.11 -4.57 5.76
CA ALA A 152 3.21 -5.16 6.51
C ALA A 152 3.19 -4.70 7.97
N ARG A 153 3.07 -5.66 8.90
CA ARG A 153 3.07 -5.38 10.34
C ARG A 153 4.46 -4.93 10.79
N VAL A 154 4.54 -3.80 11.49
CA VAL A 154 5.79 -3.26 12.01
C VAL A 154 6.19 -4.02 13.28
N LEU A 155 7.39 -4.59 13.28
CA LEU A 155 7.97 -5.41 14.35
C LEU A 155 9.17 -4.73 15.00
N ALA A 156 9.47 -5.15 16.23
CA ALA A 156 10.65 -4.71 16.95
C ALA A 156 11.95 -5.29 16.31
N PRO A 157 13.11 -4.67 16.57
CA PRO A 157 14.38 -5.22 16.12
C PRO A 157 14.64 -6.61 16.71
N GLY A 158 14.91 -7.59 15.86
CA GLY A 158 15.18 -8.99 16.26
C GLY A 158 13.94 -9.82 16.62
N ASP A 159 12.73 -9.32 16.38
CA ASP A 159 11.47 -10.07 16.52
C ASP A 159 11.18 -10.82 15.20
N GLU A 160 10.91 -12.14 15.27
CA GLU A 160 10.75 -12.97 14.05
C GLU A 160 9.30 -13.04 13.55
N GLY A 161 8.32 -12.68 14.39
CA GLY A 161 6.87 -12.73 14.12
C GLY A 161 6.11 -13.78 14.92
#